data_AF-A0A945FUA2-F1
#
_entry.id   AF-A0A945FUA2-F1
#
_cell.length_a   1.000
_cell.length_b   1.000
_cell.length_c   1.000
_cell.angle_alpha   90.00
_cell.angle_beta   90.00
_cell.angle_gamma   90.00
#
_symmetry.space_group_name_H-M   'P 1'
#
loop_
_entity.id
_entity.type
_entity.pdbx_description
1 polymer ?
#
loop_
_entity_poly.entity_id
_entity_poly.type
_entity_poly.pdbx_seq_one_letter_code
_entity_poly.pdbx_strand_id
1 'polypeptide(L)'
;GNYFARQFSRWSRQYDASATEQIAKMEELQNWLKNNLPRDEGPPRLVHGDWRIDNLIYEPLAPRLASIVDWELSTLGNPLADLGTQLMQWAMPVGDDTRGLGSIDRKSLGIPDNAAYVERYAQRAGMSEVPDLTFAVAFSFFRMGAIMQGIKKRVLDGNASNPERGLKIGKLIPLFAQNAFEFINREKEPFTKK
;
A
#
# COMPACT_ATOMS: atom_id res chain seq x y z
N GLY A 1 -12.05 11.91 -9.66
CA GLY A 1 -12.77 10.62 -9.84
C GLY A 1 -13.37 10.21 -8.50
N ASN A 2 -13.91 8.99 -8.39
CA ASN A 2 -14.34 8.42 -7.09
C ASN A 2 -13.70 7.04 -6.86
N TYR A 3 -12.42 6.93 -7.19
CA TYR A 3 -11.65 5.70 -7.14
C TYR A 3 -11.52 5.18 -5.72
N PHE A 4 -11.10 6.01 -4.76
CA PHE A 4 -10.86 5.57 -3.39
C PHE A 4 -12.15 5.16 -2.69
N ALA A 5 -13.28 5.84 -2.87
CA ALA A 5 -14.53 5.38 -2.24
C ALA A 5 -15.02 4.06 -2.82
N ARG A 6 -14.89 3.84 -4.15
CA ARG A 6 -15.22 2.54 -4.77
C ARG A 6 -14.32 1.44 -4.25
N GLN A 7 -13.02 1.69 -4.19
CA GLN A 7 -12.04 0.71 -3.71
C GLN A 7 -12.27 0.43 -2.21
N PHE A 8 -12.45 1.45 -1.38
CA PHE A 8 -12.80 1.31 0.02
C PHE A 8 -14.06 0.46 0.21
N SER A 9 -15.15 0.77 -0.50
CA SER A 9 -16.39 -0.02 -0.43
C SER A 9 -16.18 -1.49 -0.80
N ARG A 10 -15.36 -1.77 -1.83
CA ARG A 10 -15.03 -3.15 -2.23
C ARG A 10 -14.22 -3.87 -1.15
N TRP A 11 -13.12 -3.28 -0.69
CA TRP A 11 -12.20 -3.93 0.25
C TRP A 11 -12.78 -4.06 1.65
N SER A 12 -13.61 -3.11 2.09
CA SER A 12 -14.39 -3.23 3.32
C SER A 12 -15.32 -4.43 3.28
N ARG A 13 -16.14 -4.56 2.23
CA ARG A 13 -17.02 -5.73 2.05
C ARG A 13 -16.24 -7.05 2.01
N GLN A 14 -15.08 -7.05 1.36
CA GLN A 14 -14.23 -8.24 1.28
C GLN A 14 -13.63 -8.60 2.64
N TYR A 15 -13.19 -7.61 3.42
CA TYR A 15 -12.71 -7.81 4.78
C TYR A 15 -13.81 -8.38 5.66
N ASP A 16 -14.99 -7.74 5.68
CA ASP A 16 -16.14 -8.17 6.48
C ASP A 16 -16.56 -9.62 6.14
N ALA A 17 -16.60 -9.97 4.85
CA ALA A 17 -16.95 -11.31 4.40
C ALA A 17 -15.88 -12.39 4.71
N SER A 18 -14.64 -11.98 4.98
CA SER A 18 -13.52 -12.89 5.25
C SER A 18 -13.03 -12.85 6.70
N ALA A 19 -13.64 -12.04 7.56
CA ALA A 19 -13.27 -11.93 8.96
C ALA A 19 -13.36 -13.30 9.66
N THR A 20 -12.26 -13.76 10.22
CA THR A 20 -12.16 -15.05 10.94
C THR A 20 -12.12 -14.88 12.45
N GLU A 21 -11.74 -13.69 12.89
CA GLU A 21 -11.67 -13.27 14.28
C GLU A 21 -11.81 -11.74 14.33
N GLN A 22 -12.06 -11.20 15.52
CA GLN A 22 -12.10 -9.75 15.69
C GLN A 22 -10.68 -9.19 15.73
N ILE A 23 -10.39 -8.22 14.86
CA ILE A 23 -9.12 -7.49 14.84
C ILE A 23 -9.44 -6.01 15.03
N ALA A 24 -9.54 -5.58 16.29
CA ALA A 24 -10.00 -4.23 16.65
C ALA A 24 -9.27 -3.10 15.89
N LYS A 25 -7.95 -3.19 15.73
CA LYS A 25 -7.17 -2.20 14.97
C LYS A 25 -7.56 -2.12 13.48
N MET A 26 -7.94 -3.23 12.86
CA MET A 26 -8.42 -3.21 11.47
C MET A 26 -9.80 -2.55 11.36
N GLU A 27 -10.69 -2.76 12.34
CA GLU A 27 -12.00 -2.10 12.42
C GLU A 27 -11.85 -0.60 12.66
N GLU A 28 -10.94 -0.20 13.56
CA GLU A 28 -10.57 1.20 13.78
C GLU A 28 -10.04 1.84 12.49
N LEU A 29 -9.14 1.17 11.77
CA LEU A 29 -8.61 1.66 10.50
C LEU A 29 -9.70 1.77 9.42
N GLN A 30 -10.60 0.79 9.32
CA GLN A 30 -11.74 0.81 8.40
C GLN A 30 -12.66 2.01 8.70
N ASN A 31 -12.93 2.29 9.96
CA ASN A 31 -13.71 3.45 10.40
C ASN A 31 -13.00 4.77 10.11
N TRP A 32 -11.69 4.84 10.37
CA TRP A 32 -10.89 6.02 10.02
C TRP A 32 -10.94 6.29 8.51
N LEU A 33 -10.75 5.27 7.68
CA LEU A 33 -10.82 5.39 6.22
C LEU A 33 -12.19 5.85 5.75
N LYS A 34 -13.27 5.29 6.30
CA LYS A 34 -14.64 5.71 5.98
C LYS A 34 -14.86 7.21 6.20
N ASN A 35 -14.30 7.75 7.29
CA ASN A 35 -14.49 9.14 7.70
C ASN A 35 -13.52 10.12 7.02
N ASN A 36 -12.46 9.62 6.36
CA ASN A 36 -11.41 10.44 5.75
C ASN A 36 -11.30 10.24 4.23
N LEU A 37 -12.36 9.71 3.58
CA LEU A 37 -12.39 9.58 2.13
C LEU A 37 -12.07 10.93 1.43
N PRO A 38 -11.13 10.96 0.46
CA PRO A 38 -10.82 12.17 -0.28
C PRO A 38 -12.05 12.71 -1.00
N ARG A 39 -12.31 14.02 -0.85
CA ARG A 39 -13.45 14.70 -1.49
C ARG A 39 -13.19 15.01 -2.96
N ASP A 40 -11.94 15.35 -3.28
CA ASP A 40 -11.46 15.55 -4.63
C ASP A 40 -10.29 14.59 -4.89
N GLU A 41 -10.33 13.92 -6.04
CA GLU A 41 -9.29 12.98 -6.47
C GLU A 41 -8.64 13.42 -7.79
N GLY A 42 -9.03 14.58 -8.32
CA GLY A 42 -8.59 15.05 -9.63
C GLY A 42 -9.06 14.15 -10.79
N PRO A 43 -8.54 14.40 -12.01
CA PRO A 43 -8.84 13.56 -13.17
C PRO A 43 -8.22 12.16 -12.99
N PRO A 44 -8.93 11.10 -13.41
CA PRO A 44 -8.39 9.75 -13.32
C PRO A 44 -7.12 9.61 -14.17
N ARG A 45 -6.15 8.88 -13.65
CA ARG A 45 -4.91 8.51 -14.33
C ARG A 45 -4.82 7.00 -14.47
N LEU A 46 -3.93 6.52 -15.34
CA LEU A 46 -3.59 5.11 -15.39
C LEU A 46 -2.92 4.72 -14.07
N VAL A 47 -3.42 3.67 -13.45
CA VAL A 47 -2.90 3.04 -12.23
C VAL A 47 -2.54 1.61 -12.61
N HIS A 48 -1.34 1.17 -12.26
CA HIS A 48 -0.85 -0.18 -12.50
C HIS A 48 -1.57 -1.19 -11.59
N GLY A 49 -1.79 -0.85 -10.32
CA GLY A 49 -2.51 -1.68 -9.35
C GLY A 49 -1.63 -2.64 -8.55
N ASP A 50 -0.47 -3.01 -9.10
CA ASP A 50 0.66 -3.68 -8.42
C ASP A 50 2.02 -3.05 -8.81
N TRP A 51 2.17 -1.74 -8.65
CA TRP A 51 3.42 -1.04 -8.99
C TRP A 51 4.55 -1.37 -8.00
N ARG A 52 5.57 -2.10 -8.47
CA ARG A 52 6.68 -2.62 -7.65
C ARG A 52 7.88 -2.97 -8.51
N ILE A 53 9.06 -2.99 -7.90
CA ILE A 53 10.33 -3.24 -8.61
C ILE A 53 10.37 -4.62 -9.31
N ASP A 54 9.68 -5.61 -8.76
CA ASP A 54 9.60 -6.96 -9.36
C ASP A 54 8.86 -6.97 -10.71
N ASN A 55 8.02 -5.97 -10.97
CA ASN A 55 7.26 -5.79 -12.21
C ASN A 55 7.96 -4.82 -13.18
N LEU A 56 9.19 -4.38 -12.84
CA LEU A 56 10.01 -3.49 -13.64
C LEU A 56 11.20 -4.26 -14.23
N ILE A 57 11.28 -4.29 -15.55
CA ILE A 57 12.41 -4.89 -16.26
C ILE A 57 13.36 -3.77 -16.66
N TYR A 58 14.60 -3.88 -16.20
CA TYR A 58 15.68 -2.94 -16.51
C TYR A 58 16.58 -3.48 -17.63
N GLU A 59 17.26 -2.57 -18.33
CA GLU A 59 18.32 -2.96 -19.27
C GLU A 59 19.46 -3.71 -18.53
N PRO A 60 20.05 -4.77 -19.12
CA PRO A 60 21.02 -5.61 -18.41
C PRO A 60 22.25 -4.89 -17.84
N LEU A 61 22.65 -3.79 -18.47
CA LEU A 61 23.90 -3.06 -18.17
C LEU A 61 23.66 -1.60 -17.77
N ALA A 62 22.41 -1.19 -17.55
CA ALA A 62 22.09 0.19 -17.19
C ALA A 62 20.83 0.28 -16.32
N PRO A 63 20.75 1.25 -15.39
CA PRO A 63 19.56 1.48 -14.55
C PRO A 63 18.44 2.19 -15.34
N ARG A 64 18.17 1.73 -16.57
CA ARG A 64 17.13 2.24 -17.45
C ARG A 64 15.99 1.24 -17.51
N LEU A 65 14.78 1.72 -17.26
CA LEU A 65 13.58 0.90 -17.35
C LEU A 65 13.31 0.54 -18.83
N ALA A 66 13.31 -0.74 -19.14
CA ALA A 66 13.03 -1.28 -20.47
C ALA A 66 11.54 -1.60 -20.65
N SER A 67 10.91 -2.20 -19.65
CA SER A 67 9.46 -2.49 -19.71
C SER A 67 8.82 -2.61 -18.34
N ILE A 68 7.51 -2.42 -18.30
CA ILE A 68 6.65 -2.64 -17.13
C ILE A 68 5.72 -3.81 -17.49
N VAL A 69 5.64 -4.81 -16.61
CA VAL A 69 4.86 -6.04 -16.83
C VAL A 69 3.76 -6.20 -15.79
N ASP A 70 2.89 -7.19 -15.96
CA ASP A 70 1.84 -7.56 -15.00
C ASP A 70 0.73 -6.48 -14.81
N TRP A 71 0.13 -6.09 -15.94
CA TRP A 71 -0.92 -5.07 -16.00
C TRP A 71 -2.33 -5.59 -15.65
N GLU A 72 -2.48 -6.80 -15.11
CA GLU A 72 -3.80 -7.43 -14.91
C GLU A 72 -4.70 -6.69 -13.91
N LEU A 73 -4.10 -5.94 -12.98
CA LEU A 73 -4.81 -5.12 -11.99
C LEU A 73 -4.98 -3.66 -12.42
N SER A 74 -4.53 -3.31 -13.62
CA SER A 74 -4.49 -1.93 -14.07
C SER A 74 -5.88 -1.34 -14.32
N THR A 75 -6.02 -0.05 -14.06
CA THR A 75 -7.30 0.65 -14.21
C THR A 75 -7.13 2.16 -14.29
N LEU A 76 -8.23 2.87 -14.55
CA LEU A 76 -8.30 4.32 -14.39
C LEU A 76 -8.69 4.67 -12.95
N GLY A 77 -7.82 5.38 -12.25
CA GLY A 77 -7.95 5.64 -10.82
C GLY A 77 -7.21 6.88 -10.33
N ASN A 78 -7.09 6.99 -9.01
CA ASN A 78 -6.26 8.02 -8.42
C ASN A 78 -4.78 7.56 -8.45
N PRO A 79 -3.85 8.33 -9.04
CA PRO A 79 -2.45 7.92 -9.19
C PRO A 79 -1.72 7.75 -7.85
N LEU A 80 -2.21 8.39 -6.77
CA LEU A 80 -1.65 8.22 -5.44
C LEU A 80 -1.85 6.80 -4.87
N ALA A 81 -2.73 6.00 -5.48
CA ALA A 81 -2.94 4.61 -5.07
C ALA A 81 -1.70 3.72 -5.25
N ASP A 82 -1.00 3.85 -6.39
CA ASP A 82 0.25 3.11 -6.62
C ASP A 82 1.36 3.65 -5.72
N LEU A 83 1.46 4.97 -5.59
CA LEU A 83 2.46 5.61 -4.73
C LEU A 83 2.29 5.22 -3.26
N GLY A 84 1.05 5.23 -2.76
CA GLY A 84 0.71 4.78 -1.41
C GLY A 84 1.01 3.29 -1.20
N THR A 85 0.74 2.45 -2.19
CA THR A 85 1.06 1.01 -2.14
C THR A 85 2.56 0.79 -2.03
N GLN A 86 3.36 1.55 -2.77
CA GLN A 86 4.81 1.46 -2.73
C GLN A 86 5.40 1.89 -1.38
N LEU A 87 4.93 3.00 -0.81
CA LEU A 87 5.37 3.45 0.52
C LEU A 87 4.97 2.46 1.62
N MET A 88 3.76 1.88 1.52
CA MET A 88 3.31 0.81 2.41
C MET A 88 4.25 -0.40 2.33
N GLN A 89 4.60 -0.86 1.13
CA GLN A 89 5.54 -1.97 0.95
C GLN A 89 6.90 -1.65 1.60
N TRP A 90 7.45 -0.47 1.35
CA TRP A 90 8.74 -0.06 1.93
C TRP A 90 8.73 0.04 3.45
N ALA A 91 7.58 0.35 4.06
CA ALA A 91 7.44 0.41 5.51
C ALA A 91 7.42 -0.98 6.18
N MET A 92 7.14 -2.05 5.43
CA MET A 92 7.19 -3.42 5.97
C MET A 92 8.64 -3.81 6.33
N PRO A 93 8.85 -4.70 7.32
CA PRO A 93 10.17 -5.22 7.63
C PRO A 93 10.76 -6.00 6.45
N VAL A 94 12.08 -6.16 6.44
CA VAL A 94 12.75 -7.11 5.55
C VAL A 94 12.50 -8.53 6.06
N GLY A 95 12.19 -9.47 5.17
CA GLY A 95 12.14 -10.89 5.52
C GLY A 95 11.68 -11.78 4.37
N ASP A 96 11.68 -13.08 4.60
CA ASP A 96 11.31 -14.07 3.57
C ASP A 96 9.85 -13.91 3.07
N ASP A 97 8.97 -13.40 3.94
CA ASP A 97 7.55 -13.19 3.64
C ASP A 97 7.20 -11.75 3.25
N THR A 98 8.14 -10.80 3.42
CA THR A 98 7.91 -9.37 3.19
C THR A 98 9.05 -8.75 2.40
N ARG A 99 8.71 -8.07 1.31
CA ARG A 99 9.69 -7.40 0.42
C ARG A 99 9.94 -5.94 0.83
N GLY A 100 9.89 -5.66 2.13
CA GLY A 100 9.94 -4.31 2.65
C GLY A 100 11.35 -3.78 2.86
N LEU A 101 11.45 -2.51 3.26
CA LEU A 101 12.71 -1.80 3.53
C LEU A 101 12.75 -1.20 4.94
N GLY A 102 11.76 -1.49 5.79
CA GLY A 102 11.51 -0.76 7.04
C GLY A 102 12.58 -0.97 8.12
N SER A 103 13.35 -2.04 8.03
CA SER A 103 14.46 -2.36 8.95
C SER A 103 15.84 -2.04 8.37
N ILE A 104 15.92 -1.34 7.24
CA ILE A 104 17.17 -0.97 6.58
C ILE A 104 17.44 0.52 6.74
N ASP A 105 18.69 0.88 7.02
CA ASP A 105 19.16 2.24 6.81
C ASP A 105 19.28 2.55 5.31
N ARG A 106 18.19 3.05 4.74
CA ARG A 106 18.10 3.42 3.31
C ARG A 106 19.15 4.45 2.92
N LYS A 107 19.50 5.37 3.82
CA LYS A 107 20.39 6.49 3.51
C LYS A 107 21.82 6.01 3.27
N SER A 108 22.34 5.09 4.09
CA SER A 108 23.68 4.53 3.86
C SER A 108 23.79 3.69 2.59
N LEU A 109 22.66 3.20 2.07
CA LEU A 109 22.59 2.47 0.79
C LEU A 109 22.32 3.38 -0.43
N GLY A 110 22.20 4.70 -0.24
CA GLY A 110 21.85 5.63 -1.32
C GLY A 110 20.40 5.51 -1.81
N ILE A 111 19.53 4.83 -1.05
CA ILE A 111 18.10 4.76 -1.33
C ILE A 111 17.47 6.04 -0.74
N PRO A 112 16.68 6.81 -1.52
CA PRO A 112 16.03 8.02 -1.01
C PRO A 112 15.14 7.68 0.18
N ASP A 113 14.84 8.62 1.07
CA ASP A 113 13.77 8.46 2.07
C ASP A 113 12.38 8.68 1.44
N ASN A 114 11.32 8.56 2.24
CA ASN A 114 9.95 8.75 1.73
C ASN A 114 9.70 10.19 1.26
N ALA A 115 10.22 11.19 1.97
CA ALA A 115 10.00 12.60 1.64
C ALA A 115 10.64 12.95 0.28
N ALA A 116 11.92 12.59 0.11
CA ALA A 116 12.66 12.81 -1.13
C ALA A 116 12.05 12.04 -2.32
N TYR A 117 11.52 10.83 -2.06
CA TYR A 117 10.87 10.03 -3.09
C TYR A 117 9.56 10.69 -3.58
N VAL A 118 8.71 11.13 -2.66
CA VAL A 118 7.41 11.75 -2.97
C VAL A 118 7.61 13.13 -3.60
N GLU A 119 8.58 13.92 -3.12
CA GLU A 119 8.93 15.21 -3.73
C GLU A 119 9.35 15.02 -5.20
N ARG A 120 10.22 14.04 -5.47
CA ARG A 120 10.63 13.72 -6.85
C ARG A 120 9.47 13.24 -7.72
N TYR A 121 8.54 12.48 -7.14
CA TYR A 121 7.32 12.07 -7.84
C TYR A 121 6.46 13.28 -8.20
N ALA A 122 6.18 14.17 -7.24
CA ALA A 122 5.36 15.37 -7.44
C ALA A 122 5.93 16.27 -8.54
N GLN A 123 7.25 16.51 -8.52
CA GLN A 123 7.96 17.26 -9.56
C GLN A 123 7.79 16.63 -10.95
N ARG A 124 7.97 15.31 -11.08
CA ARG A 124 7.84 14.60 -12.36
C ARG A 124 6.40 14.49 -12.85
N ALA A 125 5.44 14.46 -11.94
CA ALA A 125 4.02 14.45 -12.24
C ALA A 125 3.46 15.85 -12.56
N GLY A 126 4.27 16.90 -12.44
CA GLY A 126 3.84 18.29 -12.67
C GLY A 126 2.84 18.79 -11.61
N MET A 127 2.91 18.27 -10.39
CA MET A 127 2.07 18.72 -9.28
C MET A 127 2.59 20.05 -8.73
N SER A 128 1.69 20.96 -8.38
CA SER A 128 2.03 22.27 -7.77
C SER A 128 2.63 22.11 -6.37
N GLU A 129 2.31 21.02 -5.70
CA GLU A 129 2.66 20.74 -4.31
C GLU A 129 2.85 19.24 -4.08
N VAL A 130 3.57 18.90 -3.01
CA VAL A 130 3.76 17.52 -2.58
C VAL A 130 2.42 16.99 -2.06
N PRO A 131 1.88 15.88 -2.62
CA PRO A 131 0.56 15.40 -2.22
C PRO A 131 0.59 14.85 -0.79
N ASP A 132 -0.49 15.10 -0.04
CA ASP A 132 -0.80 14.33 1.17
C ASP A 132 -1.07 12.86 0.77
N LEU A 133 -0.32 11.96 1.38
CA LEU A 133 -0.39 10.52 1.12
C LEU A 133 -0.98 9.73 2.29
N THR A 134 -1.36 10.37 3.40
CA THR A 134 -1.89 9.68 4.58
C THR A 134 -3.03 8.76 4.23
N PHE A 135 -4.03 9.26 3.51
CA PHE A 135 -5.16 8.43 3.13
C PHE A 135 -4.72 7.27 2.22
N ALA A 136 -3.93 7.55 1.19
CA ALA A 136 -3.52 6.55 0.20
C ALA A 136 -2.67 5.43 0.82
N VAL A 137 -1.75 5.77 1.73
CA VAL A 137 -0.91 4.82 2.45
C VAL A 137 -1.73 4.02 3.45
N ALA A 138 -2.55 4.68 4.29
CA ALA A 138 -3.45 4.01 5.23
C ALA A 138 -4.41 3.04 4.52
N PHE A 139 -4.96 3.46 3.39
CA PHE A 139 -5.81 2.62 2.55
C PHE A 139 -5.04 1.41 1.98
N SER A 140 -3.77 1.60 1.60
CA SER A 140 -2.92 0.52 1.08
C SER A 140 -2.64 -0.53 2.16
N PHE A 141 -2.40 -0.11 3.40
CA PHE A 141 -2.28 -1.01 4.55
C PHE A 141 -3.57 -1.79 4.78
N PHE A 142 -4.72 -1.11 4.81
CA PHE A 142 -6.02 -1.76 4.98
C PHE A 142 -6.30 -2.77 3.87
N ARG A 143 -6.10 -2.38 2.60
CA ARG A 143 -6.26 -3.26 1.43
C ARG A 143 -5.41 -4.52 1.58
N MET A 144 -4.14 -4.38 1.98
CA MET A 144 -3.27 -5.53 2.17
C MET A 144 -3.73 -6.42 3.33
N GLY A 145 -4.12 -5.84 4.46
CA GLY A 145 -4.74 -6.57 5.57
C GLY A 145 -5.98 -7.37 5.14
N ALA A 146 -6.86 -6.78 4.33
CA ALA A 146 -8.04 -7.43 3.78
C ALA A 146 -7.71 -8.58 2.81
N ILE A 147 -6.67 -8.43 1.98
CA ILE A 147 -6.16 -9.50 1.11
C ILE A 147 -5.68 -10.68 1.95
N MET A 148 -4.86 -10.40 2.97
CA MET A 148 -4.30 -11.44 3.85
C MET A 148 -5.39 -12.13 4.67
N GLN A 149 -6.40 -11.40 5.13
CA GLN A 149 -7.59 -11.94 5.79
C GLN A 149 -8.36 -12.91 4.86
N GLY A 150 -8.55 -12.52 3.60
CA GLY A 150 -9.16 -13.39 2.58
C GLY A 150 -8.35 -14.66 2.32
N ILE A 151 -7.02 -14.58 2.31
CA ILE A 151 -6.16 -15.78 2.20
C ILE A 151 -6.32 -16.66 3.43
N LYS A 152 -6.22 -16.09 4.64
CA LYS A 152 -6.40 -16.82 5.91
C LYS A 152 -7.74 -17.55 5.94
N LYS A 153 -8.83 -16.89 5.56
CA LYS A 153 -10.17 -17.50 5.47
C LYS A 153 -10.18 -18.71 4.54
N ARG A 154 -9.63 -18.59 3.32
CA ARG A 154 -9.52 -19.72 2.39
C ARG A 154 -8.71 -20.88 2.93
N VAL A 155 -7.67 -20.62 3.71
CA VAL A 155 -6.90 -21.69 4.38
C VAL A 155 -7.78 -22.44 5.39
N LEU A 156 -8.51 -21.71 6.24
CA LEU A 156 -9.39 -22.30 7.24
C LEU A 156 -10.55 -23.09 6.60
N ASP A 157 -11.00 -22.65 5.43
CA ASP A 157 -12.04 -23.34 4.66
C ASP A 157 -11.48 -24.52 3.82
N GLY A 158 -10.19 -24.84 3.92
CA GLY A 158 -9.56 -25.96 3.21
C GLY A 158 -9.28 -25.73 1.72
N ASN A 159 -9.37 -24.48 1.25
CA ASN A 159 -9.33 -24.10 -0.17
C ASN A 159 -8.08 -23.29 -0.55
N ALA A 160 -6.95 -23.52 0.12
CA ALA A 160 -5.69 -22.83 -0.16
C ALA A 160 -4.63 -23.75 -0.76
N SER A 161 -3.94 -23.28 -1.80
CA SER A 161 -2.84 -24.01 -2.45
C SER A 161 -1.60 -24.15 -1.57
N ASN A 162 -1.38 -23.22 -0.64
CA ASN A 162 -0.30 -23.30 0.36
C ASN A 162 -0.83 -22.86 1.75
N PRO A 163 -1.41 -23.80 2.51
CA PRO A 163 -1.97 -23.53 3.84
C PRO A 163 -0.98 -22.95 4.84
N GLU A 164 0.24 -23.51 4.90
CA GLU A 164 1.26 -23.09 5.87
C GLU A 164 1.65 -21.62 5.68
N ARG A 165 1.95 -21.24 4.44
CA ARG A 165 2.26 -19.84 4.10
C ARG A 165 1.07 -18.94 4.36
N GLY A 166 -0.15 -19.37 4.02
CA GLY A 166 -1.37 -18.60 4.25
C GLY A 166 -1.64 -18.32 5.74
N LEU A 167 -1.36 -19.27 6.63
CA LEU A 167 -1.42 -19.04 8.08
C LEU A 167 -0.31 -18.12 8.56
N LYS A 168 0.91 -18.26 8.03
CA LYS A 168 2.05 -17.41 8.39
C LYS A 168 1.80 -15.95 8.06
N ILE A 169 1.35 -15.65 6.84
CA ILE A 169 1.03 -14.27 6.41
C ILE A 169 -0.23 -13.73 7.11
N GLY A 170 -1.18 -14.61 7.47
CA GLY A 170 -2.36 -14.23 8.26
C GLY A 170 -2.01 -13.66 9.64
N LYS A 171 -0.85 -14.00 10.21
CA LYS A 171 -0.36 -13.41 11.48
C LYS A 171 0.09 -11.95 11.32
N LEU A 172 0.32 -11.48 10.10
CA LEU A 172 0.74 -10.10 9.82
C LEU A 172 -0.42 -9.11 9.75
N ILE A 173 -1.68 -9.57 9.76
CA ILE A 173 -2.85 -8.68 9.60
C ILE A 173 -2.88 -7.54 10.63
N PRO A 174 -2.65 -7.77 11.94
CA PRO A 174 -2.61 -6.68 12.92
C PRO A 174 -1.46 -5.69 12.68
N LEU A 175 -0.34 -6.15 12.10
CA LEU A 175 0.82 -5.29 11.79
C LEU A 175 0.47 -4.27 10.71
N PHE A 176 -0.32 -4.64 9.69
CA PHE A 176 -0.76 -3.68 8.67
C PHE A 176 -1.58 -2.54 9.28
N ALA A 177 -2.51 -2.85 10.18
CA ALA A 177 -3.29 -1.81 10.86
C ALA A 177 -2.43 -0.93 11.76
N GLN A 178 -1.49 -1.53 12.50
CA GLN A 178 -0.55 -0.79 13.34
C GLN A 178 0.29 0.20 12.50
N ASN A 179 0.90 -0.27 11.42
CA ASN A 179 1.74 0.57 10.57
C ASN A 179 0.93 1.69 9.89
N ALA A 180 -0.34 1.44 9.56
CA ALA A 180 -1.24 2.48 9.06
C ALA A 180 -1.41 3.60 10.09
N PHE A 181 -1.65 3.28 11.36
CA PHE A 181 -1.79 4.29 12.42
C PHE A 181 -0.49 4.98 12.77
N GLU A 182 0.65 4.29 12.68
CA GLU A 182 1.96 4.94 12.80
C GLU A 182 2.15 5.99 11.68
N PHE A 183 1.71 5.68 10.46
CA PHE A 183 1.75 6.64 9.35
C PHE A 183 0.77 7.80 9.56
N ILE A 184 -0.50 7.52 9.90
CA ILE A 184 -1.54 8.53 10.17
C ILE A 184 -1.09 9.50 11.27
N ASN A 185 -0.45 9.00 12.32
CA ASN A 185 -0.03 9.83 13.44
C ASN A 185 1.27 10.60 13.17
N ARG A 186 2.12 10.14 12.25
CA ARG A 186 3.36 10.84 11.88
C ARG A 186 3.10 12.19 11.24
N GLU A 187 2.05 12.34 10.44
CA GLU A 187 1.75 13.61 9.75
C GLU A 187 1.25 14.74 10.65
N LYS A 188 1.12 14.51 11.96
CA LYS A 188 1.04 15.61 12.93
C LYS A 188 2.37 16.36 13.08
N GLU A 189 3.47 15.80 12.57
CA GLU A 189 4.70 16.53 12.24
C GLU A 189 4.85 16.53 10.71
N PRO A 190 4.77 17.70 10.04
CA PRO A 190 4.88 17.75 8.59
C PRO A 190 6.21 17.15 8.10
N PHE A 191 6.23 16.62 6.87
CA PHE A 191 7.44 16.24 6.11
C PHE A 191 8.34 17.46 5.78
N THR A 192 8.42 18.43 6.68
CA THR A 192 9.28 19.60 6.58
C THR A 192 10.61 19.29 7.24
N LYS A 193 11.65 19.33 6.40
CA LYS A 193 13.09 19.34 6.70
C LYS A 193 13.42 19.73 8.15
N LYS A 194 14.09 18.83 8.87
CA LYS A 194 15.17 19.23 9.78
C LYS A 194 16.46 19.30 8.99
#